data_AF-A0A899FZS1-F1
#
_entry.id   AF-A0A899FZS1-F1
#
_cell.length_a   1.000
_cell.length_b   1.000
_cell.length_c   1.000
_cell.angle_alpha   90.00
_cell.angle_beta   90.00
_cell.angle_gamma   90.00
#
_symmetry.space_group_name_H-M   'P 1'
#
loop_
_entity.id
_entity.type
_entity.pdbx_description
1 polymer ?
#
loop_
_entity_poly.entity_id
_entity_poly.type
_entity_poly.pdbx_seq_one_letter_code
_entity_poly.pdbx_strand_id
1 'polypeptide(L)'
;MGLDEQKRGQRFLGTLMGTLGKFQKESASLQEKNAKRAEIEARLAEGMRKEREALEERARIEQDKKQQAAERQRRASLREFEKLSLETYYKNEMACARALKTTTQPVLFYQPWKLTSKEEERAKIRIEELERKYQQELKELEERLSREDSMSNKLKCWVRE
;
A
#
# COMPACT_ATOMS: atom_id res chain seq x y z
N MET A 1 49.08 10.28 -82.37
CA MET A 1 48.58 9.15 -81.56
C MET A 1 47.89 9.70 -80.31
N GLY A 2 46.62 10.07 -80.36
CA GLY A 2 45.98 10.74 -79.21
C GLY A 2 44.45 10.79 -79.18
N LEU A 3 43.78 10.44 -80.28
CA LEU A 3 42.31 10.49 -80.37
C LEU A 3 41.63 9.28 -79.69
N ASP A 4 42.27 8.11 -79.68
CA ASP A 4 41.71 6.91 -79.06
C ASP A 4 41.79 6.95 -77.52
N GLU A 5 42.85 7.54 -76.97
CA GLU A 5 42.99 7.78 -75.53
C GLU A 5 41.92 8.76 -75.01
N GLN A 6 41.60 9.80 -75.80
CA GLN A 6 40.53 10.76 -75.47
C GLN A 6 39.13 10.12 -75.52
N LYS A 7 38.84 9.30 -76.54
CA LYS A 7 37.55 8.57 -76.64
C LYS A 7 37.38 7.56 -75.49
N ARG A 8 38.47 6.90 -75.10
CA ARG A 8 38.49 6.00 -73.94
C ARG A 8 38.29 6.76 -72.63
N GLY A 9 38.98 7.88 -72.44
CA GLY A 9 38.83 8.76 -71.27
C GLY A 9 37.41 9.32 -71.14
N GLN A 10 36.78 9.72 -72.25
CA GLN A 10 35.39 10.20 -72.26
C GLN A 10 34.39 9.11 -71.87
N ARG A 11 34.60 7.87 -72.33
CA ARG A 11 33.78 6.72 -71.93
C ARG A 11 33.97 6.39 -70.45
N PHE A 12 35.22 6.38 -69.97
CA PHE A 12 35.52 6.08 -68.58
C PHE A 12 34.93 7.14 -67.63
N LEU A 13 35.04 8.42 -67.99
CA LEU A 13 34.42 9.53 -67.26
C LEU A 13 32.89 9.44 -67.27
N GLY A 14 32.29 9.08 -68.41
CA GLY A 14 30.84 8.86 -68.51
C GLY A 14 30.35 7.70 -67.64
N THR A 15 31.10 6.60 -67.56
CA THR A 15 30.80 5.49 -66.64
C THR A 15 30.92 5.93 -65.19
N LEU A 16 32.01 6.65 -64.83
CA LEU A 16 32.25 7.10 -63.46
C LEU A 16 31.17 8.10 -63.00
N MET A 17 30.81 9.08 -63.84
CA MET A 17 29.76 10.04 -63.55
C MET A 17 28.38 9.38 -63.49
N GLY A 18 28.13 8.36 -64.33
CA GLY A 18 26.94 7.52 -64.26
C GLY A 18 26.86 6.71 -62.97
N THR A 19 27.97 6.16 -62.49
CA THR A 19 28.02 5.49 -61.17
C THR A 19 27.83 6.48 -60.03
N LEU A 20 28.45 7.67 -60.09
CA LEU A 20 28.29 8.71 -59.07
C LEU A 20 26.84 9.20 -58.97
N GLY A 21 26.17 9.38 -60.11
CA GLY A 21 24.74 9.73 -60.15
C GLY A 21 23.83 8.61 -59.63
N LYS A 22 24.20 7.33 -59.83
CA LYS A 22 23.52 6.20 -59.20
C LYS A 22 23.71 6.19 -57.69
N PHE A 23 24.94 6.41 -57.21
CA PHE A 23 25.23 6.53 -55.77
C PHE A 23 24.47 7.69 -55.13
N GLN A 24 24.41 8.86 -55.77
CA GLN A 24 23.66 10.02 -55.26
C GLN A 24 22.15 9.74 -55.18
N LYS A 25 21.58 9.04 -56.16
CA LYS A 25 20.16 8.64 -56.14
C LYS A 25 19.89 7.56 -55.09
N GLU A 26 20.80 6.59 -54.95
CA GLU A 26 20.69 5.53 -53.97
C GLU A 26 20.86 6.07 -52.54
N SER A 27 21.79 7.01 -52.31
CA SER A 27 21.95 7.68 -51.03
C SER A 27 20.73 8.52 -50.67
N ALA A 28 20.14 9.25 -51.63
CA ALA A 28 18.91 10.02 -51.40
C ALA A 28 17.73 9.09 -51.06
N SER A 29 17.56 7.98 -51.78
CA SER A 29 16.51 6.99 -51.48
C SER A 29 16.72 6.29 -50.13
N LEU A 30 17.97 5.99 -49.77
CA LEU A 30 18.31 5.41 -48.47
C LEU A 30 18.02 6.40 -47.33
N GLN A 31 18.37 7.68 -47.51
CA GLN A 31 18.07 8.74 -46.55
C GLN A 31 16.56 8.92 -46.36
N GLU A 32 15.77 8.89 -47.44
CA GLU A 32 14.31 8.96 -47.35
C GLU A 32 13.71 7.74 -46.63
N LYS A 33 14.22 6.54 -46.89
CA LYS A 33 13.81 5.31 -46.19
C LYS A 33 14.16 5.36 -44.71
N ASN A 34 15.34 5.87 -44.36
CA ASN A 34 15.76 6.03 -42.97
C ASN A 34 14.91 7.08 -42.25
N ALA A 35 14.55 8.18 -42.90
CA ALA A 35 13.65 9.18 -42.35
C ALA A 35 12.25 8.60 -42.06
N LYS A 36 11.68 7.84 -43.01
CA LYS A 36 10.40 7.13 -42.82
C LYS A 36 10.46 6.10 -41.69
N ARG A 37 11.56 5.35 -41.56
CA ARG A 37 11.78 4.42 -40.44
C ARG A 37 11.85 5.15 -39.11
N ALA A 38 12.60 6.24 -39.04
CA ALA A 38 12.72 7.06 -37.83
C ALA A 38 11.37 7.64 -37.39
N GLU A 39 10.53 8.08 -38.33
CA GLU A 39 9.16 8.54 -38.05
C GLU A 39 8.27 7.42 -37.48
N ILE A 40 8.35 6.23 -38.07
CA ILE A 40 7.61 5.04 -37.59
C ILE A 40 8.09 4.64 -36.19
N GLU A 41 9.40 4.61 -35.96
CA GLU A 41 10.01 4.30 -34.65
C GLU A 41 9.61 5.32 -33.59
N ALA A 42 9.62 6.62 -33.92
CA ALA A 42 9.17 7.67 -33.02
C ALA A 42 7.69 7.48 -32.63
N ARG A 43 6.82 7.20 -33.61
CA ARG A 43 5.39 6.94 -33.37
C ARG A 43 5.16 5.70 -32.51
N LEU A 44 5.93 4.63 -32.74
CA LEU A 44 5.88 3.43 -31.91
C LEU A 44 6.35 3.72 -30.48
N ALA A 45 7.46 4.43 -30.33
CA ALA A 45 8.00 4.80 -29.01
C ALA A 45 7.00 5.67 -28.22
N GLU A 46 6.34 6.63 -28.85
CA GLU A 46 5.28 7.43 -28.23
C GLU A 46 4.07 6.58 -27.80
N GLY A 47 3.64 5.63 -28.63
CA GLY A 47 2.58 4.68 -28.28
C GLY A 47 2.94 3.85 -27.06
N MET A 48 4.13 3.24 -27.06
CA MET A 48 4.64 2.47 -25.93
C MET A 48 4.78 3.31 -24.66
N ARG A 49 5.14 4.60 -24.77
CA ARG A 49 5.23 5.50 -23.62
C ARG A 49 3.85 5.77 -23.02
N LYS A 50 2.84 6.08 -23.85
CA LYS A 50 1.46 6.29 -23.40
C LYS A 50 0.87 5.05 -22.73
N GLU A 51 1.14 3.86 -23.27
CA GLU A 51 0.69 2.60 -22.66
C GLU A 51 1.36 2.36 -21.31
N ARG A 52 2.66 2.62 -21.18
CA ARG A 52 3.38 2.54 -19.90
C ARG A 52 2.82 3.51 -18.87
N GLU A 53 2.64 4.77 -19.23
CA GLU A 53 2.04 5.80 -18.37
C GLU A 53 0.63 5.38 -17.90
N ALA A 54 -0.20 4.85 -18.80
CA ALA A 54 -1.54 4.36 -18.47
C ALA A 54 -1.52 3.14 -17.54
N LEU A 55 -0.56 2.22 -17.72
CA LEU A 55 -0.38 1.07 -16.84
C LEU A 55 0.11 1.47 -15.45
N GLU A 56 1.07 2.40 -15.38
CA GLU A 56 1.57 2.94 -14.12
C GLU A 56 0.45 3.65 -13.34
N GLU A 57 -0.36 4.47 -14.01
CA GLU A 57 -1.49 5.15 -13.36
C GLU A 57 -2.53 4.15 -12.84
N ARG A 58 -2.87 3.12 -13.64
CA ARG A 58 -3.74 2.04 -13.19
C ARG A 58 -3.17 1.30 -11.99
N ALA A 59 -1.88 1.00 -11.99
CA ALA A 59 -1.21 0.33 -10.89
C ALA A 59 -1.22 1.19 -9.62
N ARG A 60 -0.99 2.50 -9.73
CA ARG A 60 -1.06 3.45 -8.61
C ARG A 60 -2.46 3.50 -7.99
N ILE A 61 -3.50 3.64 -8.82
CA ILE A 61 -4.90 3.65 -8.35
C ILE A 61 -5.25 2.32 -7.65
N GLU A 62 -4.79 1.20 -8.21
CA GLU A 62 -5.04 -0.13 -7.65
C GLU A 62 -4.34 -0.32 -6.30
N GLN A 63 -3.08 0.13 -6.22
CA GLN A 63 -2.29 0.11 -4.99
C GLN A 63 -2.91 0.99 -3.89
N ASP A 64 -3.34 2.21 -4.23
CA ASP A 64 -4.01 3.11 -3.29
C ASP A 64 -5.33 2.50 -2.76
N LYS A 65 -6.15 1.92 -3.64
CA LYS A 65 -7.36 1.20 -3.24
C LYS A 65 -7.07 0.02 -2.30
N LYS A 66 -6.02 -0.75 -2.59
CA LYS A 66 -5.56 -1.85 -1.72
C LYS A 66 -5.11 -1.33 -0.36
N GLN A 67 -4.32 -0.27 -0.32
CA GLN A 67 -3.85 0.35 0.92
C GLN A 67 -5.02 0.85 1.77
N GLN A 68 -5.97 1.57 1.18
CA GLN A 68 -7.17 2.04 1.86
C GLN A 68 -8.05 0.88 2.36
N ALA A 69 -8.14 -0.23 1.63
CA ALA A 69 -8.85 -1.43 2.10
C ALA A 69 -8.14 -2.09 3.28
N ALA A 70 -6.83 -2.26 3.20
CA ALA A 70 -6.00 -2.84 4.26
C ALA A 70 -6.04 -1.97 5.54
N GLU A 71 -5.99 -0.65 5.41
CA GLU A 71 -6.10 0.27 6.54
C GLU A 71 -7.47 0.18 7.23
N ARG A 72 -8.55 0.13 6.45
CA ARG A 72 -9.91 -0.08 6.99
C ARG A 72 -10.02 -1.39 7.76
N GLN A 73 -9.49 -2.48 7.20
CA GLN A 73 -9.48 -3.78 7.86
C GLN A 73 -8.66 -3.74 9.14
N ARG A 74 -7.44 -3.19 9.08
CA ARG A 74 -6.57 -3.02 10.25
C ARG A 74 -7.26 -2.24 11.36
N ARG A 75 -7.91 -1.12 11.03
CA ARG A 75 -8.66 -0.31 12.00
C ARG A 75 -9.79 -1.10 12.64
N ALA A 76 -10.57 -1.84 11.86
CA ALA A 76 -11.62 -2.71 12.40
C ALA A 76 -11.05 -3.78 13.34
N SER A 77 -9.98 -4.47 12.94
CA SER A 77 -9.33 -5.50 13.75
C SER A 77 -8.76 -4.94 15.05
N LEU A 78 -8.17 -3.75 15.03
CA LEU A 78 -7.65 -3.10 16.26
C LEU A 78 -8.77 -2.78 17.25
N ARG A 79 -9.94 -2.32 16.77
CA ARG A 79 -11.11 -2.04 17.61
C ARG A 79 -11.63 -3.28 18.32
N GLU A 80 -11.75 -4.37 17.57
CA GLU A 80 -12.21 -5.64 18.14
C GLU A 80 -11.17 -6.24 19.09
N PHE A 81 -9.89 -6.14 18.75
CA PHE A 81 -8.81 -6.56 19.66
C PHE A 81 -8.85 -5.79 20.98
N GLU A 82 -9.09 -4.48 20.95
CA GLU A 82 -9.15 -3.66 22.16
C GLU A 82 -10.34 -4.00 23.06
N LYS A 83 -11.52 -4.28 22.49
CA LYS A 83 -12.67 -4.76 23.26
C LYS A 83 -12.37 -6.11 23.92
N LEU A 84 -11.82 -7.05 23.15
CA LEU A 84 -11.49 -8.39 23.63
C LEU A 84 -10.38 -8.38 24.68
N SER A 85 -9.39 -7.49 24.53
CA SER A 85 -8.31 -7.36 25.51
C SER A 85 -8.84 -6.81 26.84
N LEU A 86 -9.72 -5.79 26.78
CA LEU A 86 -10.40 -5.24 27.95
C LEU A 86 -11.23 -6.32 28.66
N GLU A 87 -12.07 -7.03 27.91
CA GLU A 87 -12.91 -8.09 28.45
C GLU A 87 -12.07 -9.21 29.08
N THR A 88 -11.01 -9.65 28.41
CA THR A 88 -10.12 -10.70 28.92
C THR A 88 -9.40 -10.25 30.18
N TYR A 89 -8.93 -9.01 30.23
CA TYR A 89 -8.27 -8.44 31.41
C TYR A 89 -9.20 -8.47 32.62
N TYR A 90 -10.43 -7.94 32.50
CA TYR A 90 -11.36 -7.92 33.62
C TYR A 90 -11.87 -9.30 34.02
N LYS A 91 -12.09 -10.20 33.06
CA LYS A 91 -12.42 -11.60 33.38
C LYS A 91 -11.33 -12.25 34.24
N ASN A 92 -10.06 -12.03 33.90
CA ASN A 92 -8.93 -12.56 34.66
C ASN A 92 -8.86 -11.91 36.06
N GLU A 93 -8.99 -10.60 36.16
CA GLU A 93 -8.97 -9.88 37.44
C GLU A 93 -10.12 -10.31 38.37
N MET A 94 -11.33 -10.47 37.84
CA MET A 94 -12.48 -10.97 38.60
C MET A 94 -12.27 -12.41 39.08
N ALA A 95 -11.67 -13.27 38.25
CA ALA A 95 -11.30 -14.62 38.65
C ALA A 95 -10.25 -14.62 39.78
N CYS A 96 -9.27 -13.71 39.71
CA CYS A 96 -8.24 -13.54 40.73
C CYS A 96 -8.74 -12.82 42.00
N ALA A 97 -9.89 -12.15 41.98
CA ALA A 97 -10.40 -11.37 43.12
C ALA A 97 -10.65 -12.20 44.40
N ARG A 98 -10.81 -13.52 44.27
CA ARG A 98 -10.98 -14.46 45.39
C ARG A 98 -9.66 -15.02 45.93
N ALA A 99 -8.55 -14.79 45.24
CA ALA A 99 -7.25 -15.28 45.67
C ALA A 99 -6.75 -14.46 46.87
N LEU A 100 -6.25 -15.17 47.88
CA LEU A 100 -5.58 -14.58 49.04
C LEU A 100 -4.07 -14.65 48.83
N LYS A 101 -3.34 -13.76 49.53
CA LYS A 101 -1.87 -13.71 49.47
C LYS A 101 -1.26 -13.97 50.84
N THR A 102 -0.13 -14.67 50.87
CA THR A 102 0.66 -14.86 52.10
C THR A 102 1.47 -13.61 52.46
N THR A 103 1.87 -13.50 53.73
CA THR A 103 2.78 -12.44 54.23
C THR A 103 4.25 -12.82 54.10
N THR A 104 4.54 -14.06 53.72
CA THR A 104 5.91 -14.60 53.57
C THR A 104 6.62 -13.99 52.37
N GLN A 105 7.95 -14.08 52.36
CA GLN A 105 8.77 -13.90 51.17
C GLN A 105 9.31 -15.27 50.74
N PRO A 106 8.92 -15.81 49.57
CA PRO A 106 8.08 -15.18 48.52
C PRO A 106 6.57 -15.13 48.86
N VAL A 107 5.87 -14.18 48.22
CA VAL A 107 4.40 -14.07 48.30
C VAL A 107 3.78 -15.18 47.47
N LEU A 108 2.90 -15.96 48.08
CA LEU A 108 2.16 -17.02 47.42
C LEU A 108 0.68 -16.64 47.35
N PHE A 109 0.10 -16.80 46.16
CA PHE A 109 -1.34 -16.66 45.95
C PHE A 109 -2.01 -18.03 46.09
N TYR A 110 -3.10 -18.09 46.83
CA TYR A 110 -3.84 -19.33 47.06
C TYR A 110 -5.34 -19.07 47.23
N GLN A 111 -6.14 -20.11 47.01
CA GLN A 111 -7.57 -20.08 47.28
C GLN A 111 -7.91 -21.20 48.26
N PRO A 112 -8.35 -20.89 49.49
CA PRO A 112 -8.70 -21.91 50.47
C PRO A 112 -10.00 -22.65 50.09
N TRP A 113 -10.15 -23.89 50.57
CA TRP A 113 -11.37 -24.68 50.35
C TRP A 113 -12.62 -24.05 51.01
N LYS A 114 -12.43 -23.34 52.12
CA LYS A 114 -13.47 -22.56 52.81
C LYS A 114 -12.92 -21.17 53.11
N LEU A 115 -13.66 -20.15 52.70
CA LEU A 115 -13.35 -18.76 53.02
C LEU A 115 -14.06 -18.37 54.32
N THR A 116 -13.43 -17.48 55.09
CA THR A 116 -14.08 -16.86 56.26
C THR A 116 -15.11 -15.86 55.74
N SER A 117 -16.23 -15.63 56.45
CA SER A 117 -17.25 -14.65 56.03
C SER A 117 -16.68 -13.25 55.74
N LYS A 118 -15.65 -12.82 56.49
CA LYS A 118 -14.94 -11.56 56.24
C LYS A 118 -14.15 -11.56 54.92
N GLU A 119 -13.58 -12.70 54.54
CA GLU A 119 -12.83 -12.86 53.29
C GLU A 119 -13.77 -12.91 52.09
N GLU A 120 -14.90 -13.61 52.21
CA GLU A 120 -15.94 -13.63 51.19
C GLU A 120 -16.51 -12.24 50.93
N GLU A 121 -16.77 -11.48 51.99
CA GLU A 121 -17.29 -10.11 51.85
C GLU A 121 -16.27 -9.20 51.15
N ARG A 122 -14.98 -9.29 51.52
CA ARG A 122 -13.92 -8.56 50.82
C ARG A 122 -13.82 -8.95 49.35
N ALA A 123 -13.94 -10.24 49.02
CA ALA A 123 -13.90 -10.70 47.65
C ALA A 123 -15.12 -10.21 46.84
N LYS A 124 -16.32 -10.18 47.44
CA LYS A 124 -17.53 -9.62 46.81
C LYS A 124 -17.37 -8.14 46.51
N ILE A 125 -16.95 -7.34 47.49
CA ILE A 125 -16.69 -5.90 47.29
C ILE A 125 -15.67 -5.71 46.17
N ARG A 126 -14.59 -6.50 46.16
CA ARG A 126 -13.57 -6.41 45.10
C ARG A 126 -14.14 -6.74 43.71
N ILE A 127 -14.98 -7.76 43.60
CA ILE A 127 -15.64 -8.13 42.34
C ILE A 127 -16.56 -7.00 41.89
N GLU A 128 -17.41 -6.46 42.79
CA GLU A 128 -18.31 -5.35 42.47
C GLU A 128 -17.55 -4.09 42.03
N GLU A 129 -16.44 -3.77 42.66
CA GLU A 129 -15.57 -2.66 42.25
C GLU A 129 -14.98 -2.88 40.87
N LEU A 130 -14.51 -4.09 40.57
CA LEU A 130 -13.98 -4.46 39.25
C LEU A 130 -15.06 -4.41 38.19
N GLU A 131 -16.27 -4.88 38.48
CA GLU A 131 -17.42 -4.79 37.58
C GLU A 131 -17.78 -3.33 37.29
N ARG A 132 -17.83 -2.47 38.32
CA ARG A 132 -18.06 -1.04 38.12
C ARG A 132 -17.00 -0.39 37.23
N LYS A 133 -15.72 -0.71 37.46
CA LYS A 133 -14.61 -0.21 36.62
C LYS A 133 -14.70 -0.74 35.19
N TYR A 134 -15.00 -2.02 35.02
CA TYR A 134 -15.20 -2.61 33.70
C TYR A 134 -16.30 -1.89 32.92
N GLN A 135 -17.45 -1.62 33.55
CA GLN A 135 -18.55 -0.88 32.92
C GLN A 135 -18.16 0.56 32.57
N GLN A 136 -17.38 1.23 33.43
CA GLN A 136 -16.87 2.57 33.14
C GLN A 136 -15.92 2.57 31.94
N GLU A 137 -14.92 1.68 31.93
CA GLU A 137 -13.96 1.60 30.83
C GLU A 137 -14.59 1.14 29.52
N LEU A 138 -15.58 0.24 29.58
CA LEU A 138 -16.35 -0.17 28.40
C LEU A 138 -17.11 1.02 27.80
N LYS A 139 -17.76 1.83 28.66
CA LYS A 139 -18.45 3.03 28.23
C LYS A 139 -17.49 4.07 27.64
N GLU A 140 -16.35 4.30 28.27
CA GLU A 140 -15.32 5.21 27.77
C GLU A 140 -14.77 4.75 26.40
N LEU A 141 -14.56 3.44 26.23
CA LEU A 141 -14.15 2.84 24.98
C LEU A 141 -15.20 3.06 23.88
N GLU A 142 -16.47 2.76 24.18
CA GLU A 142 -17.58 2.98 23.25
C GLU A 142 -17.74 4.45 22.84
N GLU A 143 -17.66 5.37 23.81
CA GLU A 143 -17.69 6.81 23.54
C GLU A 143 -16.53 7.24 22.64
N ARG A 144 -15.32 6.74 22.89
CA ARG A 144 -14.14 7.05 22.06
C ARG A 144 -14.32 6.55 20.63
N LEU A 145 -14.79 5.32 20.46
CA LEU A 145 -15.07 4.74 19.14
C LEU A 145 -16.18 5.50 18.39
N SER A 146 -17.23 5.90 19.10
CA SER A 146 -18.32 6.70 18.54
C SER A 146 -17.86 8.09 18.08
N ARG A 147 -17.02 8.77 18.89
CA ARG A 147 -16.41 10.06 18.50
C ARG A 147 -15.56 9.91 17.26
N GLU A 148 -14.72 8.89 17.19
CA GLU A 148 -13.92 8.57 16.01
C GLU A 148 -14.76 8.35 14.75
N ASP A 149 -15.88 7.65 14.87
CA ASP A 149 -16.80 7.39 13.76
C ASP A 149 -17.52 8.67 13.32
N SER A 150 -17.94 9.51 14.27
CA SER A 150 -18.54 10.82 13.97
C SER A 150 -17.56 11.74 13.24
N MET A 151 -16.29 11.75 13.63
CA MET A 151 -15.23 12.54 12.97
C MET A 151 -14.93 11.99 11.57
N SER A 152 -14.82 10.67 11.44
CA SER A 152 -14.67 9.99 10.15
C SER A 152 -15.82 10.30 9.18
N ASN A 153 -17.07 10.34 9.69
CA ASN A 153 -18.23 10.64 8.87
C ASN A 153 -18.30 12.12 8.45
N LYS A 154 -17.97 13.05 9.37
CA LYS A 154 -17.85 14.49 9.05
C LYS A 154 -16.81 14.75 7.96
N LEU A 155 -15.64 14.13 8.07
CA LEU A 155 -14.57 14.23 7.05
C LEU A 155 -15.05 13.74 5.68
N LYS A 156 -15.81 12.64 5.62
CA LYS A 156 -16.38 12.13 4.36
C LYS A 156 -17.42 13.06 3.74
N CYS A 157 -18.23 13.74 4.55
CA CYS A 157 -19.16 14.75 4.05
C CYS A 157 -18.42 15.93 3.42
N TRP A 158 -17.38 16.45 4.08
CA TRP A 158 -16.59 17.59 3.59
C TRP A 158 -15.84 17.32 2.27
N VAL A 159 -15.47 16.07 1.98
CA VAL A 159 -14.77 15.71 0.73
C VAL A 159 -15.73 15.51 -0.45
N ARG A 160 -17.05 15.48 -0.21
CA ARG A 160 -18.08 15.26 -1.25
C ARG A 160 -18.74 16.54 -1.77
N GLU A 161 -18.54 17.68 -1.12
CA GLU A 161 -18.96 19.02 -1.57
C GLU A 161 -17.85 19.69 -2.39
#